data_AF-A0A2M8N6Q5-F1
#
_entry.id   AF-A0A2M8N6Q5-F1
#
_cell.length_a   1.000
_cell.length_b   1.000
_cell.length_c   1.000
_cell.angle_alpha   90.00
_cell.angle_beta   90.00
_cell.angle_gamma   90.00
#
_symmetry.space_group_name_H-M   'P 1'
#
loop_
_entity.id
_entity.type
_entity.pdbx_description
1 polymer ?
#
loop_
_entity_poly.entity_id
_entity_poly.type
_entity_poly.pdbx_seq_one_letter_code
_entity_poly.pdbx_strand_id
1 'polypeptide(L)'
;MVAGRSSQTWTVLFTRRNAVSDTMMSEKRLYAIVLRLAAMRRGALPRDHGDQARAALLSLIREGDSPLAKFLHDENIAKPYTISLVKGGKRGKDGASHFGDGDTADWRFTLLLEPAFEALWRKYLLNNRLPHVRIGWMHFAVVDAFVSGFGHADSGNISVDELIDRWTVPPDELSRRIVLDFQSPTAFNLGQDRETKAYRIRSHPDARTLFSSLRKRWVKLGGADAGDEFDEWVSQSVEQDAFHVRTQKVRVERRPITGFMGQVAYTVHGRDLSWLPYLHLLADLSFWTGAGYQTTRGMGQVRNIMT
;
A
#
# COMPACT_ATOMS: atom_id res chain seq x y z
N MET A 1 1.56 21.78 35.50
CA MET A 1 2.96 21.31 35.33
C MET A 1 2.94 19.88 34.76
N VAL A 2 2.56 19.72 33.49
CA VAL A 2 2.59 18.43 32.75
C VAL A 2 2.85 18.80 31.29
N ALA A 3 4.09 19.19 30.96
CA ALA A 3 4.48 19.56 29.59
C ALA A 3 5.83 18.95 29.17
N GLY A 4 6.45 18.12 30.03
CA GLY A 4 7.81 17.60 29.83
C GLY A 4 7.92 16.15 29.34
N ARG A 5 6.82 15.37 29.31
CA ARG A 5 6.89 13.94 28.93
C ARG A 5 6.60 13.65 27.45
N SER A 6 5.73 14.42 26.78
CA SER A 6 5.30 14.10 25.40
C SER A 6 6.31 14.47 24.31
N SER A 7 7.09 15.54 24.49
CA SER A 7 8.19 15.90 23.57
C SER A 7 9.32 14.85 23.56
N GLN A 8 9.50 14.12 24.67
CA GLN A 8 10.51 13.06 24.77
C GLN A 8 10.08 11.78 24.06
N THR A 9 8.79 11.40 24.09
CA THR A 9 8.31 10.12 23.53
C THR A 9 8.56 9.99 22.03
N TRP A 10 8.39 11.09 21.28
CA TRP A 10 8.57 11.10 19.83
C TRP A 10 10.00 11.12 19.36
N THR A 11 10.77 12.00 19.98
CA THR A 11 12.22 12.01 19.81
C THR A 11 12.75 10.61 20.08
N VAL A 12 12.29 9.90 21.12
CA VAL A 12 12.69 8.51 21.42
C VAL A 12 12.30 7.49 20.34
N LEU A 13 11.14 7.62 19.68
CA LEU A 13 10.73 6.73 18.58
C LEU A 13 11.62 6.89 17.34
N PHE A 14 12.18 8.09 17.12
CA PHE A 14 13.14 8.37 16.04
C PHE A 14 14.62 8.27 16.48
N THR A 15 14.91 8.32 17.78
CA THR A 15 16.27 8.33 18.37
C THR A 15 16.70 6.96 18.94
N ARG A 16 15.87 5.91 18.90
CA ARG A 16 16.33 4.51 19.13
C ARG A 16 17.21 4.00 17.96
N ARG A 17 18.22 4.78 17.57
CA ARG A 17 19.45 4.32 16.91
C ARG A 17 20.49 4.11 18.03
N ASN A 18 21.20 2.98 17.96
CA ASN A 18 22.36 2.55 18.76
C ASN A 18 22.07 1.56 19.89
N ALA A 19 22.17 0.27 19.56
CA ALA A 19 23.20 -0.62 20.13
C ALA A 19 23.03 -2.07 19.62
N VAL A 20 23.13 -2.33 18.30
CA VAL A 20 23.44 -3.68 17.79
C VAL A 20 24.28 -3.55 16.51
N SER A 21 25.39 -4.29 16.49
CA SER A 21 26.49 -4.40 15.52
C SER A 21 26.33 -3.93 14.07
N ASP A 22 27.40 -3.25 13.67
CA ASP A 22 27.84 -2.82 12.34
C ASP A 22 28.26 -4.00 11.44
N THR A 23 27.31 -4.88 11.12
CA THR A 23 27.53 -5.99 10.16
C THR A 23 26.39 -6.02 9.14
N MET A 24 26.60 -5.42 7.97
CA MET A 24 25.79 -5.57 6.74
C MET A 24 24.28 -5.67 6.97
N MET A 25 23.66 -4.64 7.56
CA MET A 25 22.22 -4.47 7.47
C MET A 25 21.91 -3.95 6.06
N SER A 26 21.32 -4.80 5.20
CA SER A 26 20.79 -4.29 3.92
C SER A 26 19.77 -3.18 4.24
N GLU A 27 19.93 -2.01 3.61
CA GLU A 27 18.97 -0.93 3.74
C GLU A 27 17.61 -1.42 3.25
N LYS A 28 16.66 -1.63 4.18
CA LYS A 28 15.32 -2.08 3.79
C LYS A 28 14.67 -1.01 2.93
N ARG A 29 14.44 -1.35 1.67
CA ARG A 29 13.87 -0.45 0.67
C ARG A 29 12.48 -0.90 0.24
N LEU A 30 11.58 0.06 0.11
CA LEU A 30 10.22 -0.11 -0.40
C LEU A 30 10.23 0.30 -1.87
N TYR A 31 9.62 -0.53 -2.72
CA TYR A 31 9.51 -0.25 -4.15
C TYR A 31 8.05 -0.17 -4.56
N ALA A 32 7.70 0.84 -5.34
CA ALA A 32 6.44 0.96 -6.06
C ALA A 32 6.75 0.94 -7.55
N ILE A 33 6.32 -0.12 -8.21
CA ILE A 33 6.63 -0.40 -9.61
C ILE A 33 5.36 -0.26 -10.42
N VAL A 34 5.47 0.47 -11.53
CA VAL A 34 4.40 0.54 -12.53
C VAL A 34 4.92 -0.03 -13.83
N LEU A 35 4.26 -1.09 -14.32
CA LEU A 35 4.48 -1.61 -15.66
C LEU A 35 3.49 -0.96 -16.61
N ARG A 36 4.00 -0.32 -17.67
CA ARG A 36 3.16 0.06 -18.80
C ARG A 36 3.04 -1.13 -19.74
N LEU A 37 1.81 -1.42 -20.08
CA LEU A 37 1.39 -2.60 -20.80
C LEU A 37 0.72 -2.19 -22.11
N ALA A 38 0.92 -2.97 -23.17
CA ALA A 38 0.15 -2.87 -24.41
C ALA A 38 -0.57 -4.20 -24.65
N ALA A 39 -1.89 -4.17 -24.82
CA ALA A 39 -2.67 -5.37 -25.11
C ALA A 39 -2.24 -5.96 -26.46
N MET A 40 -1.93 -7.26 -26.49
CA MET A 40 -1.46 -7.93 -27.72
C MET A 40 -2.59 -8.47 -28.60
N ARG A 41 -3.84 -8.35 -28.11
CA ARG A 41 -5.06 -8.77 -28.79
C ARG A 41 -6.26 -8.17 -28.08
N ARG A 42 -7.38 -8.09 -28.80
CA ARG A 42 -8.66 -7.71 -28.21
C ARG A 42 -9.06 -8.67 -27.07
N GLY A 43 -9.58 -8.11 -25.99
CA GLY A 43 -10.20 -8.87 -24.91
C GLY A 43 -10.61 -7.98 -23.75
N ALA A 44 -10.93 -8.58 -22.61
CA ALA A 44 -11.37 -7.83 -21.44
C ALA A 44 -10.80 -8.41 -20.14
N LEU A 45 -10.57 -7.52 -19.17
CA LEU A 45 -10.36 -7.88 -17.78
C LEU A 45 -11.66 -7.68 -17.00
N PRO A 46 -12.12 -8.67 -16.23
CA PRO A 46 -13.28 -8.50 -15.35
C PRO A 46 -13.11 -7.29 -14.43
N ARG A 47 -14.23 -6.71 -13.97
CA ARG A 47 -14.21 -5.58 -13.03
C ARG A 47 -13.28 -5.83 -11.84
N ASP A 48 -13.43 -7.00 -11.23
CA ASP A 48 -12.71 -7.45 -10.05
C ASP A 48 -11.74 -8.57 -10.46
N HIS A 49 -10.55 -8.18 -10.94
CA HIS A 49 -9.53 -9.12 -11.44
C HIS A 49 -8.29 -9.20 -10.53
N GLY A 50 -8.45 -8.92 -9.24
CA GLY A 50 -7.35 -8.87 -8.27
C GLY A 50 -6.63 -10.21 -8.10
N ASP A 51 -7.36 -11.32 -8.18
CA ASP A 51 -6.81 -12.67 -8.08
C ASP A 51 -5.90 -12.98 -9.29
N GLN A 52 -6.32 -12.55 -10.48
CA GLN A 52 -5.57 -12.69 -11.72
C GLN A 52 -4.31 -11.81 -11.72
N ALA A 53 -4.41 -10.58 -11.21
CA ALA A 53 -3.27 -9.69 -11.04
C ALA A 53 -2.25 -10.27 -10.04
N ARG A 54 -2.72 -10.82 -8.91
CA ARG A 54 -1.85 -11.51 -7.94
C ARG A 54 -1.14 -12.71 -8.55
N ALA A 55 -1.86 -13.55 -9.29
CA ALA A 55 -1.26 -14.69 -9.97
C ALA A 55 -0.20 -14.25 -10.99
N ALA A 56 -0.43 -13.15 -11.71
CA ALA A 56 0.53 -12.58 -12.64
C ALA A 56 1.82 -12.11 -11.95
N LEU A 57 1.72 -11.42 -10.81
CA LEU A 57 2.90 -10.97 -10.06
C LEU A 57 3.72 -12.16 -9.56
N LEU A 58 3.07 -13.17 -8.99
CA LEU A 58 3.76 -14.36 -8.51
C LEU A 58 4.41 -15.15 -9.66
N SER A 59 3.82 -15.15 -10.85
CA SER A 59 4.47 -15.72 -12.04
C SER A 59 5.72 -14.94 -12.43
N LEU A 60 5.67 -13.61 -12.41
CA LEU A 60 6.82 -12.76 -12.69
C LEU A 60 7.98 -13.02 -11.71
N ILE A 61 7.69 -13.13 -10.42
CA ILE A 61 8.71 -13.42 -9.40
C ILE A 61 9.25 -14.83 -9.57
N ARG A 62 8.39 -15.83 -9.80
CA ARG A 62 8.79 -17.25 -9.93
C ARG A 62 9.83 -17.48 -11.04
N GLU A 63 9.74 -16.70 -12.11
CA GLU A 63 10.67 -16.79 -13.24
C GLU A 63 12.08 -16.28 -12.89
N GLY A 64 12.22 -15.40 -11.89
CA GLY A 64 13.53 -14.95 -11.38
C GLY A 64 13.99 -15.69 -10.11
N ASP A 65 13.06 -16.11 -9.26
CA ASP A 65 13.30 -16.85 -8.02
C ASP A 65 12.07 -17.71 -7.64
N SER A 66 12.12 -18.99 -7.99
CA SER A 66 11.03 -19.94 -7.73
C SER A 66 10.80 -20.23 -6.23
N PRO A 67 11.85 -20.46 -5.41
CA PRO A 67 11.70 -20.54 -3.95
C PRO A 67 11.00 -19.33 -3.33
N LEU A 68 11.39 -18.11 -3.70
CA LEU A 68 10.78 -16.90 -3.17
C LEU A 68 9.31 -16.78 -3.58
N ALA A 69 8.97 -17.11 -4.82
CA ALA A 69 7.57 -17.12 -5.25
C ALA A 69 6.71 -18.11 -4.46
N LYS A 70 7.25 -19.30 -4.12
CA LYS A 70 6.55 -20.29 -3.28
C LYS A 70 6.33 -19.76 -1.86
N PHE A 71 7.35 -19.14 -1.28
CA PHE A 71 7.24 -18.46 0.02
C PHE A 71 6.19 -17.35 0.00
N LEU A 72 6.21 -16.48 -1.02
CA LEU A 72 5.23 -15.41 -1.19
C LEU A 72 3.82 -15.93 -1.52
N HIS A 73 3.66 -17.17 -1.97
CA HIS A 73 2.36 -17.80 -2.17
C HIS A 73 1.74 -18.31 -0.86
N ASP A 74 2.54 -18.80 0.10
CA ASP A 74 2.08 -19.43 1.36
C ASP A 74 1.10 -18.59 2.18
N GLU A 75 -0.15 -19.04 2.30
CA GLU A 75 -1.25 -18.31 2.94
C GLU A 75 -1.00 -17.93 4.41
N ASN A 76 -0.09 -18.61 5.10
CA ASN A 76 0.22 -18.37 6.51
C ASN A 76 1.18 -17.19 6.74
N ILE A 77 1.70 -16.59 5.66
CA ILE A 77 2.70 -15.54 5.74
C ILE A 77 2.06 -14.19 5.41
N ALA A 78 2.38 -13.18 6.22
CA ALA A 78 2.03 -11.80 5.92
C ALA A 78 2.69 -11.39 4.60
N LYS A 79 1.87 -11.05 3.60
CA LYS A 79 2.33 -10.76 2.25
C LYS A 79 3.01 -9.40 2.19
N PRO A 80 4.30 -9.33 1.85
CA PRO A 80 5.07 -8.10 1.84
C PRO A 80 4.98 -7.41 0.46
N TYR A 81 3.77 -7.31 -0.07
CA TYR A 81 3.53 -6.66 -1.35
C TYR A 81 2.08 -6.16 -1.44
N THR A 82 1.85 -5.18 -2.30
CA THR A 82 0.50 -4.77 -2.69
C THR A 82 0.34 -4.81 -4.20
N ILE A 83 -0.89 -4.91 -4.68
CA ILE A 83 -1.19 -5.01 -6.10
C ILE A 83 -2.41 -4.15 -6.39
N SER A 84 -2.33 -3.31 -7.43
CA SER A 84 -3.50 -2.61 -7.98
C SER A 84 -4.20 -3.49 -9.02
N LEU A 85 -5.44 -3.13 -9.33
CA LEU A 85 -6.04 -3.56 -10.59
C LEU A 85 -5.33 -2.86 -11.76
N VAL A 86 -5.37 -3.48 -12.93
CA VAL A 86 -4.87 -2.89 -14.19
C VAL A 86 -5.73 -1.67 -14.54
N LYS A 87 -5.09 -0.51 -14.70
CA LYS A 87 -5.74 0.76 -15.04
C LYS A 87 -5.58 1.00 -16.55
N GLY A 88 -6.69 1.00 -17.27
CA GLY A 88 -6.71 1.17 -18.72
C GLY A 88 -7.94 0.54 -19.36
N GLY A 89 -7.99 0.60 -20.69
CA GLY A 89 -9.11 0.09 -21.48
C GLY A 89 -10.39 0.91 -21.29
N LYS A 90 -11.41 0.56 -22.08
CA LYS A 90 -12.73 1.20 -22.02
C LYS A 90 -13.64 0.41 -21.09
N ARG A 91 -14.26 1.08 -20.12
CA ARG A 91 -15.19 0.44 -19.19
C ARG A 91 -16.47 0.04 -19.95
N GLY A 92 -16.78 -1.24 -19.97
CA GLY A 92 -18.00 -1.79 -20.55
C GLY A 92 -19.21 -1.71 -19.62
N LYS A 93 -20.41 -1.94 -20.15
CA LYS A 93 -21.67 -2.01 -19.37
C LYS A 93 -21.68 -3.17 -18.36
N ASP A 94 -20.90 -4.21 -18.63
CA ASP A 94 -20.62 -5.35 -17.75
C ASP A 94 -19.67 -5.00 -16.58
N GLY A 95 -19.15 -3.78 -16.56
CA GLY A 95 -18.16 -3.31 -15.60
C GLY A 95 -16.75 -3.82 -15.87
N ALA A 96 -16.52 -4.62 -16.92
CA ALA A 96 -15.18 -5.06 -17.32
C ALA A 96 -14.41 -3.92 -18.01
N SER A 97 -13.08 -4.00 -18.00
CA SER A 97 -12.22 -3.13 -18.81
C SER A 97 -11.92 -3.85 -20.12
N HIS A 98 -12.40 -3.30 -21.24
CA HIS A 98 -12.21 -3.85 -22.58
C HIS A 98 -11.03 -3.17 -23.27
N PHE A 99 -10.19 -3.97 -23.93
CA PHE A 99 -8.98 -3.53 -24.62
C PHE A 99 -9.05 -3.97 -26.09
N GLY A 100 -8.72 -3.07 -26.99
CA GLY A 100 -8.33 -3.37 -28.36
C GLY A 100 -6.90 -3.89 -28.46
N ASP A 101 -6.48 -4.28 -29.66
CA ASP A 101 -5.07 -4.57 -29.94
C ASP A 101 -4.26 -3.27 -29.89
N GLY A 102 -3.12 -3.27 -29.19
CA GLY A 102 -2.29 -2.10 -28.94
C GLY A 102 -2.76 -1.16 -27.83
N ASP A 103 -3.98 -1.34 -27.27
CA ASP A 103 -4.47 -0.48 -26.18
C ASP A 103 -3.54 -0.54 -24.96
N THR A 104 -3.21 0.63 -24.41
CA THR A 104 -2.28 0.73 -23.29
C THR A 104 -2.98 0.60 -21.93
N ALA A 105 -2.26 0.07 -20.95
CA ALA A 105 -2.68 0.00 -19.56
C ALA A 105 -1.49 0.19 -18.62
N ASP A 106 -1.73 0.71 -17.42
CA ASP A 106 -0.73 0.77 -16.36
C ASP A 106 -1.12 -0.22 -15.24
N TRP A 107 -0.16 -1.01 -14.79
CA TRP A 107 -0.35 -1.96 -13.70
C TRP A 107 0.68 -1.73 -12.60
N ARG A 108 0.20 -1.45 -11.40
CA ARG A 108 1.03 -1.11 -10.25
C ARG A 108 1.10 -2.25 -9.25
N PHE A 109 2.26 -2.47 -8.66
CA PHE A 109 2.43 -3.26 -7.46
C PHE A 109 3.56 -2.68 -6.59
N THR A 110 3.54 -3.00 -5.31
CA THR A 110 4.62 -2.61 -4.39
C THR A 110 5.30 -3.84 -3.81
N LEU A 111 6.60 -3.75 -3.59
CA LEU A 111 7.42 -4.80 -2.97
C LEU A 111 8.04 -4.23 -1.70
N LEU A 112 7.81 -4.91 -0.59
CA LEU A 112 8.24 -4.50 0.75
C LEU A 112 9.37 -5.40 1.30
N LEU A 113 9.95 -6.23 0.42
CA LEU A 113 11.13 -7.05 0.68
C LEU A 113 12.08 -6.92 -0.51
N GLU A 114 13.34 -6.60 -0.20
CA GLU A 114 14.40 -6.43 -1.19
C GLU A 114 14.65 -7.68 -2.05
N PRO A 115 14.66 -8.93 -1.52
CA PRO A 115 14.79 -10.12 -2.37
C PRO A 115 13.71 -10.24 -3.45
N ALA A 116 12.49 -9.74 -3.21
CA ALA A 116 11.43 -9.76 -4.20
C ALA A 116 11.68 -8.78 -5.35
N PHE A 117 12.29 -7.63 -5.04
CA PHE A 117 12.75 -6.69 -6.05
C PHE A 117 13.90 -7.29 -6.87
N GLU A 118 14.91 -7.87 -6.20
CA GLU A 118 16.03 -8.52 -6.90
C GLU A 118 15.58 -9.65 -7.82
N ALA A 119 14.65 -10.51 -7.38
CA ALA A 119 14.11 -11.58 -8.21
C ALA A 119 13.47 -11.04 -9.50
N LEU A 120 12.70 -9.95 -9.39
CA LEU A 120 12.11 -9.27 -10.54
C LEU A 120 13.18 -8.64 -11.45
N TRP A 121 14.19 -8.01 -10.83
CA TRP A 121 15.27 -7.32 -11.54
C TRP A 121 16.21 -8.28 -12.27
N ARG A 122 16.54 -9.43 -11.65
CA ARG A 122 17.32 -10.52 -12.28
C ARG A 122 16.67 -10.98 -13.57
N LYS A 123 15.34 -11.13 -13.60
CA LYS A 123 14.63 -11.44 -14.84
C LYS A 123 14.81 -10.35 -15.91
N TYR A 124 14.71 -9.09 -15.52
CA TYR A 124 14.87 -7.95 -16.45
C TYR A 124 16.28 -7.92 -17.06
N LEU A 125 17.32 -7.94 -16.22
CA LEU A 125 18.71 -7.82 -16.68
C LEU A 125 19.26 -9.08 -17.36
N LEU A 126 18.96 -10.28 -16.84
CA LEU A 126 19.60 -11.51 -17.35
C LEU A 126 18.97 -12.01 -18.66
N ASN A 127 17.68 -11.72 -18.88
CA ASN A 127 16.95 -12.28 -20.01
C ASN A 127 16.57 -11.26 -21.08
N ASN A 128 16.82 -9.96 -20.85
CA ASN A 128 16.35 -8.84 -21.70
C ASN A 128 14.87 -8.98 -22.09
N ARG A 129 14.08 -9.61 -21.21
CA ARG A 129 12.72 -10.11 -21.49
C ARG A 129 11.78 -9.79 -20.34
N LEU A 130 11.10 -8.67 -20.46
CA LEU A 130 9.69 -8.58 -20.07
C LEU A 130 8.81 -8.46 -21.32
N PRO A 131 8.80 -9.43 -22.27
CA PRO A 131 8.07 -9.23 -23.51
C PRO A 131 6.56 -9.36 -23.29
N HIS A 132 6.10 -9.99 -22.20
CA HIS A 132 4.69 -10.08 -21.89
C HIS A 132 4.37 -10.43 -20.43
N VAL A 133 3.15 -10.08 -20.01
CA VAL A 133 2.49 -10.50 -18.78
C VAL A 133 1.11 -11.04 -19.15
N ARG A 134 0.73 -12.18 -18.54
CA ARG A 134 -0.62 -12.71 -18.62
C ARG A 134 -1.40 -12.37 -17.36
N ILE A 135 -2.48 -11.60 -17.51
CA ILE A 135 -3.41 -11.27 -16.43
C ILE A 135 -4.77 -11.87 -16.81
N GLY A 136 -5.14 -12.98 -16.16
CA GLY A 136 -6.30 -13.75 -16.55
C GLY A 136 -6.14 -14.30 -17.97
N TRP A 137 -7.04 -13.93 -18.87
CA TRP A 137 -7.00 -14.33 -20.28
C TRP A 137 -6.28 -13.32 -21.18
N MET A 138 -5.99 -12.13 -20.66
CA MET A 138 -5.32 -11.07 -21.40
C MET A 138 -3.82 -11.28 -21.45
N HIS A 139 -3.26 -11.08 -22.64
CA HIS A 139 -1.81 -11.06 -22.88
C HIS A 139 -1.42 -9.62 -23.17
N PHE A 140 -0.52 -9.09 -22.37
CA PHE A 140 0.02 -7.75 -22.52
C PHE A 140 1.50 -7.83 -22.81
N ALA A 141 2.02 -7.03 -23.73
CA ALA A 141 3.44 -6.74 -23.80
C ALA A 141 3.81 -5.71 -22.73
N VAL A 142 4.95 -5.86 -22.05
CA VAL A 142 5.47 -4.77 -21.19
C VAL A 142 6.26 -3.84 -22.08
N VAL A 143 5.81 -2.59 -22.17
CA VAL A 143 6.43 -1.57 -23.04
C VAL A 143 7.27 -0.58 -22.25
N ASP A 144 7.03 -0.46 -20.94
CA ASP A 144 7.83 0.39 -20.05
C ASP A 144 7.73 -0.09 -18.60
N ALA A 145 8.70 0.30 -17.76
CA ALA A 145 8.72 0.00 -16.33
C ALA A 145 9.26 1.19 -15.52
N PHE A 146 8.43 1.72 -14.62
CA PHE A 146 8.76 2.86 -13.76
C PHE A 146 9.01 2.42 -12.32
N VAL A 147 10.14 2.84 -11.75
CA VAL A 147 10.61 2.45 -10.40
C VAL A 147 11.18 3.63 -9.59
N SER A 148 11.57 4.72 -10.24
CA SER A 148 12.27 5.85 -9.60
C SER A 148 11.35 6.98 -9.15
N GLY A 149 10.06 6.94 -9.47
CA GLY A 149 9.13 8.05 -9.27
C GLY A 149 9.18 9.10 -10.38
N PHE A 150 10.20 9.06 -11.23
CA PHE A 150 10.24 9.83 -12.46
C PHE A 150 9.45 9.12 -13.57
N GLY A 151 8.70 9.88 -14.38
CA GLY A 151 7.91 9.35 -15.50
C GLY A 151 6.55 8.77 -15.13
N HIS A 152 6.32 8.35 -13.88
CA HIS A 152 5.01 7.90 -13.42
C HIS A 152 4.76 8.15 -11.92
N ALA A 153 3.72 8.94 -11.59
CA ALA A 153 3.41 9.39 -10.22
C ALA A 153 3.04 8.27 -9.22
N ASP A 154 2.65 7.08 -9.71
CA ASP A 154 2.38 5.90 -8.88
C ASP A 154 3.62 5.00 -8.65
N SER A 155 4.79 5.40 -9.16
CA SER A 155 6.06 4.67 -9.00
C SER A 155 6.99 5.37 -8.01
N GLY A 156 8.03 4.66 -7.56
CA GLY A 156 9.03 5.22 -6.66
C GLY A 156 9.77 4.14 -5.89
N ASN A 157 10.79 4.56 -5.17
CA ASN A 157 11.40 3.75 -4.13
C ASN A 157 11.88 4.65 -2.99
N ILE A 158 11.92 4.10 -1.78
CA ILE A 158 12.39 4.80 -0.59
C ILE A 158 12.95 3.79 0.41
N SER A 159 14.05 4.12 1.09
CA SER A 159 14.50 3.33 2.23
C SER A 159 13.64 3.62 3.47
N VAL A 160 13.59 2.67 4.39
CA VAL A 160 12.91 2.88 5.69
C VAL A 160 13.53 4.07 6.44
N ASP A 161 14.85 4.25 6.35
CA ASP A 161 15.57 5.38 6.94
C ASP A 161 15.24 6.71 6.24
N GLU A 162 15.22 6.75 4.91
CA GLU A 162 14.80 7.95 4.16
C GLU A 162 13.36 8.37 4.51
N LEU A 163 12.46 7.41 4.73
CA LEU A 163 11.09 7.69 5.15
C LEU A 163 11.03 8.25 6.58
N ILE A 164 11.88 7.75 7.48
CA ILE A 164 12.03 8.28 8.84
C ILE A 164 12.57 9.71 8.80
N ASP A 165 13.68 9.92 8.10
CA ASP A 165 14.38 11.20 8.06
C ASP A 165 13.46 12.29 7.48
N ARG A 166 12.67 11.96 6.44
CA ARG A 166 11.67 12.87 5.86
C ARG A 166 10.68 13.44 6.87
N TRP A 167 10.28 12.64 7.86
CA TRP A 167 9.26 13.02 8.85
C TRP A 167 9.87 13.29 10.23
N THR A 168 11.19 13.38 10.32
CA THR A 168 11.88 13.88 11.53
C THR A 168 11.92 15.40 11.49
N VAL A 169 10.72 15.99 11.60
CA VAL A 169 10.48 17.44 11.48
C VAL A 169 9.76 17.92 12.74
N PRO A 170 10.05 19.14 13.25
CA PRO A 170 9.32 19.71 14.37
C PRO A 170 7.80 19.73 14.13
N PRO A 171 6.97 19.26 15.08
CA PRO A 171 5.53 19.18 14.87
C PRO A 171 4.85 20.50 14.46
N ASP A 172 5.38 21.64 14.92
CA ASP A 172 4.81 22.95 14.63
C ASP A 172 5.03 23.41 13.17
N GLU A 173 5.94 22.77 12.44
CA GLU A 173 6.19 23.03 11.01
C GLU A 173 5.31 22.16 10.10
N LEU A 174 4.64 21.15 10.65
CA LEU A 174 3.83 20.22 9.90
C LEU A 174 2.38 20.70 9.76
N SER A 175 1.80 20.47 8.58
CA SER A 175 0.36 20.66 8.39
C SER A 175 -0.41 19.77 9.37
N ARG A 176 -1.37 20.35 10.08
CA ARG A 176 -2.30 19.59 10.94
C ARG A 176 -3.35 18.83 10.13
N ARG A 177 -3.42 19.02 8.82
CA ARG A 177 -4.38 18.37 7.92
C ARG A 177 -3.64 17.48 6.94
N ILE A 178 -4.08 16.24 6.82
CA ILE A 178 -3.59 15.23 5.86
C ILE A 178 -4.79 14.84 5.00
N VAL A 179 -4.66 14.82 3.67
CA VAL A 179 -5.74 14.33 2.79
C VAL A 179 -5.28 13.09 2.06
N LEU A 180 -6.03 12.01 2.23
CA LEU A 180 -5.79 10.73 1.59
C LEU A 180 -6.86 10.45 0.54
N ASP A 181 -6.43 10.14 -0.67
CA ASP A 181 -7.26 9.66 -1.77
C ASP A 181 -7.23 8.13 -1.81
N PHE A 182 -8.36 7.50 -1.47
CA PHE A 182 -8.56 6.05 -1.51
C PHE A 182 -8.97 5.64 -2.93
N GLN A 183 -7.96 5.33 -3.75
CA GLN A 183 -8.05 5.07 -5.18
C GLN A 183 -8.60 3.69 -5.54
N SER A 184 -8.72 2.78 -4.57
CA SER A 184 -9.43 1.52 -4.74
C SER A 184 -10.25 1.16 -3.50
N PRO A 185 -11.25 0.25 -3.62
CA PRO A 185 -12.12 -0.09 -2.50
C PRO A 185 -11.30 -0.51 -1.28
N THR A 186 -11.54 0.15 -0.16
CA THR A 186 -10.80 -0.02 1.09
C THR A 186 -11.74 -0.48 2.19
N ALA A 187 -11.31 -1.49 2.94
CA ALA A 187 -12.05 -2.02 4.08
C ALA A 187 -11.05 -2.54 5.11
N PHE A 188 -11.45 -2.59 6.38
CA PHE A 188 -10.61 -3.06 7.47
C PHE A 188 -11.20 -4.33 8.07
N ASN A 189 -10.37 -5.37 8.21
CA ASN A 189 -10.74 -6.60 8.89
C ASN A 189 -10.51 -6.41 10.39
N LEU A 190 -11.59 -6.41 11.18
CA LEU A 190 -11.58 -6.26 12.63
C LEU A 190 -11.53 -7.60 13.37
N GLY A 191 -11.19 -8.68 12.65
CA GLY A 191 -11.19 -10.05 13.16
C GLY A 191 -12.53 -10.75 12.96
N GLN A 192 -12.67 -11.88 13.63
CA GLN A 192 -13.91 -12.65 13.62
C GLN A 192 -14.71 -12.36 14.89
N ASP A 193 -16.02 -12.31 14.73
CA ASP A 193 -16.94 -12.40 15.84
C ASP A 193 -16.74 -13.73 16.60
N ARG A 194 -16.71 -13.67 17.93
CA ARG A 194 -16.31 -14.84 18.75
C ARG A 194 -17.36 -15.96 18.68
N GLU A 195 -18.63 -15.59 18.56
CA GLU A 195 -19.77 -16.50 18.57
C GLU A 195 -20.08 -17.01 17.16
N THR A 196 -20.36 -16.09 16.24
CA THR A 196 -20.80 -16.40 14.88
C THR A 196 -19.66 -16.80 13.94
N LYS A 197 -18.40 -16.56 14.34
CA LYS A 197 -17.19 -16.67 13.50
C LYS A 197 -17.24 -15.80 12.24
N ALA A 198 -18.23 -14.90 12.13
CA ALA A 198 -18.37 -14.00 11.00
C ALA A 198 -17.24 -12.96 11.00
N TYR A 199 -16.69 -12.67 9.82
CA TYR A 199 -15.71 -11.60 9.68
C TYR A 199 -16.36 -10.23 9.93
N ARG A 200 -15.77 -9.46 10.83
CA ARG A 200 -16.19 -8.09 11.10
C ARG A 200 -15.41 -7.15 10.18
N ILE A 201 -16.09 -6.65 9.15
CA ILE A 201 -15.49 -5.74 8.17
C ILE A 201 -15.98 -4.32 8.42
N ARG A 202 -15.05 -3.37 8.54
CA ARG A 202 -15.35 -1.93 8.59
C ARG A 202 -15.06 -1.31 7.24
N SER A 203 -16.07 -0.70 6.65
CA SER A 203 -16.01 -0.07 5.32
C SER A 203 -16.23 1.44 5.43
N HIS A 204 -15.59 2.05 6.41
CA HIS A 204 -15.65 3.49 6.70
C HIS A 204 -14.24 4.00 7.01
N PRO A 205 -13.87 5.23 6.58
CA PRO A 205 -12.53 5.82 6.76
C PRO A 205 -12.23 6.30 8.19
N ASP A 206 -12.46 5.44 9.17
CA ASP A 206 -12.18 5.72 10.58
C ASP A 206 -10.67 5.93 10.84
N ALA A 207 -10.32 7.09 11.40
CA ALA A 207 -8.93 7.53 11.61
C ALA A 207 -8.17 6.54 12.49
N ARG A 208 -8.72 6.19 13.65
CA ARG A 208 -8.08 5.25 14.58
C ARG A 208 -7.82 3.90 13.92
N THR A 209 -8.80 3.39 13.17
CA THR A 209 -8.68 2.12 12.45
C THR A 209 -7.60 2.17 11.37
N LEU A 210 -7.59 3.24 10.57
CA LEU A 210 -6.62 3.45 9.52
C LEU A 210 -5.20 3.51 10.09
N PHE A 211 -4.96 4.44 11.01
CA PHE A 211 -3.62 4.69 11.53
C PHE A 211 -3.11 3.56 12.43
N SER A 212 -3.96 2.89 13.20
CA SER A 212 -3.59 1.65 13.91
C SER A 212 -3.18 0.54 12.92
N SER A 213 -3.88 0.41 11.78
CA SER A 213 -3.53 -0.58 10.75
C SER A 213 -2.21 -0.26 10.04
N LEU A 214 -1.94 1.02 9.77
CA LEU A 214 -0.69 1.49 9.18
C LEU A 214 0.47 1.33 10.17
N ARG A 215 0.27 1.68 11.45
CA ARG A 215 1.24 1.44 12.53
C ARG A 215 1.65 -0.03 12.60
N LYS A 216 0.70 -0.95 12.59
CA LYS A 216 0.99 -2.40 12.60
C LYS A 216 1.82 -2.84 11.38
N ARG A 217 1.67 -2.18 10.24
CA ARG A 217 2.50 -2.44 9.05
C ARG A 217 3.88 -1.81 9.17
N TRP A 218 3.97 -0.60 9.71
CA TRP A 218 5.23 0.06 10.02
C TRP A 218 6.11 -0.79 10.94
N VAL A 219 5.54 -1.32 12.02
CA VAL A 219 6.23 -2.24 12.95
C VAL A 219 6.74 -3.48 12.22
N LYS A 220 5.97 -4.06 11.30
CA LYS A 220 6.40 -5.21 10.50
C LYS A 220 7.57 -4.91 9.55
N LEU A 221 7.74 -3.65 9.15
CA LEU A 221 8.90 -3.21 8.37
C LEU A 221 10.15 -2.99 9.25
N GLY A 222 10.00 -3.05 10.57
CA GLY A 222 11.06 -2.76 11.56
C GLY A 222 10.96 -1.36 12.16
N GLY A 223 9.88 -0.63 11.87
CA GLY A 223 9.61 0.68 12.42
C GLY A 223 9.28 0.65 13.91
N ALA A 224 9.49 1.77 14.60
CA ALA A 224 9.19 1.90 16.01
C ALA A 224 7.68 1.78 16.30
N ASP A 225 7.33 0.98 17.32
CA ASP A 225 5.96 0.81 17.76
C ASP A 225 5.58 1.92 18.75
N ALA A 226 4.67 2.79 18.32
CA ALA A 226 4.07 3.84 19.11
C ALA A 226 3.03 3.34 20.13
N GLY A 227 2.60 2.07 20.03
CA GLY A 227 1.70 1.44 20.98
C GLY A 227 0.29 2.05 21.02
N ASP A 228 -0.42 1.77 22.11
CA ASP A 228 -1.82 2.18 22.28
C ASP A 228 -1.98 3.67 22.60
N GLU A 229 -0.93 4.32 23.12
CA GLU A 229 -0.93 5.77 23.40
C GLU A 229 -1.18 6.57 22.11
N PHE A 230 -0.54 6.18 21.01
CA PHE A 230 -0.82 6.77 19.70
C PHE A 230 -2.24 6.50 19.23
N ASP A 231 -2.72 5.28 19.34
CA ASP A 231 -4.06 4.92 18.89
C ASP A 231 -5.14 5.66 19.69
N GLU A 232 -4.89 5.96 20.97
CA GLU A 232 -5.75 6.80 21.80
C GLU A 232 -5.66 8.27 21.40
N TRP A 233 -4.46 8.80 21.19
CA TRP A 233 -4.26 10.16 20.72
C TRP A 233 -4.98 10.40 19.37
N VAL A 234 -4.88 9.45 18.42
CA VAL A 234 -5.62 9.53 17.15
C VAL A 234 -7.13 9.58 17.40
N SER A 235 -7.63 8.74 18.30
CA SER A 235 -9.06 8.68 18.62
C SER A 235 -9.61 9.98 19.23
N GLN A 236 -8.79 10.70 19.98
CA GLN A 236 -9.19 11.90 20.71
C GLN A 236 -8.93 13.19 19.92
N SER A 237 -7.91 13.18 19.06
CA SER A 237 -7.36 14.41 18.48
C SER A 237 -7.54 14.50 16.96
N VAL A 238 -7.89 13.42 16.26
CA VAL A 238 -7.98 13.41 14.80
C VAL A 238 -9.43 13.31 14.35
N GLU A 239 -9.93 14.39 13.75
CA GLU A 239 -11.23 14.42 13.09
C GLU A 239 -11.09 13.98 11.62
N GLN A 240 -12.09 13.25 11.11
CA GLN A 240 -12.10 12.74 9.74
C GLN A 240 -13.25 13.36 8.93
N ASP A 241 -12.91 14.05 7.84
CA ASP A 241 -13.86 14.65 6.92
C ASP A 241 -13.87 13.88 5.60
N ALA A 242 -14.99 13.25 5.27
CA ALA A 242 -15.13 12.46 4.04
C ALA A 242 -15.64 13.31 2.86
N PHE A 243 -14.85 13.42 1.78
CA PHE A 243 -15.20 14.12 0.55
C PHE A 243 -15.35 13.14 -0.62
N HIS A 244 -16.50 13.19 -1.31
CA HIS A 244 -16.77 12.30 -2.45
C HIS A 244 -16.62 10.81 -2.12
N VAL A 245 -16.83 10.43 -0.86
CA VAL A 245 -16.71 9.04 -0.44
C VAL A 245 -17.92 8.25 -0.93
N ARG A 246 -17.64 7.14 -1.62
CA ARG A 246 -18.65 6.20 -2.08
C ARG A 246 -18.30 4.79 -1.64
N THR A 247 -19.32 3.96 -1.47
CA THR A 247 -19.14 2.53 -1.24
C THR A 247 -19.14 1.78 -2.56
N GLN A 248 -18.31 0.75 -2.63
CA GLN A 248 -18.24 -0.15 -3.77
C GLN A 248 -18.13 -1.59 -3.27
N LYS A 249 -19.03 -2.44 -3.75
CA LYS A 249 -18.91 -3.90 -3.59
C LYS A 249 -17.94 -4.44 -4.63
N VAL A 250 -16.99 -5.24 -4.17
CA VAL A 250 -16.06 -6.00 -5.00
C VAL A 250 -16.12 -7.47 -4.61
N ARG A 251 -15.79 -8.36 -5.54
CA ARG A 251 -15.56 -9.78 -5.22
C ARG A 251 -14.08 -10.04 -5.07
N VAL A 252 -13.68 -10.54 -3.91
CA VAL A 252 -12.32 -11.00 -3.62
C VAL A 252 -12.41 -12.44 -3.15
N GLU A 253 -11.66 -13.35 -3.78
CA GLU A 253 -11.75 -14.80 -3.48
C GLU A 253 -13.20 -15.32 -3.55
N ARG A 254 -13.97 -14.81 -4.51
CA ARG A 254 -15.42 -15.11 -4.69
C ARG A 254 -16.34 -14.64 -3.55
N ARG A 255 -15.81 -13.91 -2.55
CA ARG A 255 -16.60 -13.33 -1.46
C ARG A 255 -16.89 -11.85 -1.75
N PRO A 256 -18.14 -11.38 -1.59
CA PRO A 256 -18.44 -9.97 -1.69
C PRO A 256 -17.87 -9.22 -0.49
N ILE A 257 -17.08 -8.17 -0.76
CA ILE A 257 -16.57 -7.24 0.24
C ILE A 257 -17.04 -5.85 -0.16
N THR A 258 -17.70 -5.15 0.77
CA THR A 258 -17.98 -3.72 0.61
C THR A 258 -16.76 -2.94 1.07
N GLY A 259 -16.23 -2.06 0.22
CA GLY A 259 -15.20 -1.09 0.61
C GLY A 259 -15.67 0.34 0.34
N PHE A 260 -14.96 1.31 0.91
CA PHE A 260 -15.12 2.73 0.57
C PHE A 260 -13.99 3.19 -0.35
N MET A 261 -14.25 4.26 -1.11
CA MET A 261 -13.29 4.97 -1.97
C MET A 261 -13.61 6.45 -1.94
N GLY A 262 -12.64 7.30 -2.29
CA GLY A 262 -12.80 8.75 -2.31
C GLY A 262 -11.76 9.44 -1.44
N GLN A 263 -11.94 10.73 -1.22
CA GLN A 263 -10.97 11.55 -0.49
C GLN A 263 -11.42 11.71 0.96
N VAL A 264 -10.47 11.67 1.89
CA VAL A 264 -10.75 11.88 3.31
C VAL A 264 -9.66 12.76 3.87
N ALA A 265 -10.05 13.85 4.53
CA ALA A 265 -9.13 14.63 5.32
C ALA A 265 -9.11 14.14 6.76
N TYR A 266 -7.91 14.08 7.33
CA TYR A 266 -7.66 13.81 8.73
C TYR A 266 -7.04 15.06 9.32
N THR A 267 -7.78 15.75 10.19
CA THR A 267 -7.39 17.02 10.79
C THR A 267 -7.08 16.82 12.26
N VAL A 268 -5.91 17.27 12.69
CA VAL A 268 -5.44 17.19 14.07
C VAL A 268 -5.87 18.44 14.84
N HIS A 269 -6.60 18.22 15.93
CA HIS A 269 -7.06 19.23 16.87
C HIS A 269 -6.28 19.15 18.18
N GLY A 270 -6.41 20.21 18.99
CA GLY A 270 -5.73 20.30 20.29
C GLY A 270 -4.32 20.90 20.22
N ARG A 271 -3.66 20.88 21.38
CA ARG A 271 -2.31 21.45 21.58
C ARG A 271 -1.22 20.39 21.57
N ASP A 272 -1.55 19.14 21.86
CA ASP A 272 -0.60 18.04 21.82
C ASP A 272 -0.40 17.60 20.37
N LEU A 273 0.62 18.19 19.71
CA LEU A 273 1.05 17.81 18.38
C LEU A 273 2.18 16.79 18.39
N SER A 274 2.51 16.23 19.54
CA SER A 274 3.66 15.34 19.67
C SER A 274 3.56 14.21 18.63
N TRP A 275 2.35 13.66 18.41
CA TRP A 275 2.10 12.57 17.47
C TRP A 275 1.95 12.93 15.98
N LEU A 276 2.06 14.21 15.63
CA LEU A 276 1.88 14.68 14.26
C LEU A 276 2.93 14.16 13.25
N PRO A 277 4.25 14.15 13.55
CA PRO A 277 5.25 13.66 12.59
C PRO A 277 5.06 12.19 12.21
N TYR A 278 4.70 11.34 13.17
CA TYR A 278 4.42 9.94 12.88
C TYR A 278 3.09 9.71 12.19
N LEU A 279 2.09 10.54 12.47
CA LEU A 279 0.85 10.52 11.69
C LEU A 279 1.15 10.77 10.20
N HIS A 280 2.01 11.74 9.88
CA HIS A 280 2.50 11.98 8.53
C HIS A 280 3.32 10.83 7.97
N LEU A 281 4.23 10.25 8.76
CA LEU A 281 4.99 9.06 8.36
C LEU A 281 4.06 7.92 7.97
N LEU A 282 3.03 7.63 8.78
CA LEU A 282 2.05 6.58 8.48
C LEU A 282 1.20 6.92 7.26
N ALA A 283 0.84 8.20 7.09
CA ALA A 283 0.12 8.67 5.90
C ALA A 283 0.95 8.48 4.63
N ASP A 284 2.24 8.81 4.64
CA ASP A 284 3.17 8.58 3.53
C ASP A 284 3.41 7.08 3.29
N LEU A 285 3.51 6.30 4.38
CA LEU A 285 3.61 4.83 4.33
C LEU A 285 2.44 4.17 3.57
N SER A 286 1.26 4.81 3.55
CA SER A 286 0.08 4.29 2.85
C SER A 286 0.27 4.19 1.34
N PHE A 287 1.16 5.00 0.73
CA PHE A 287 1.51 4.85 -0.69
C PHE A 287 2.14 3.48 -0.96
N TRP A 288 3.03 3.02 -0.06
CA TRP A 288 3.79 1.78 -0.21
C TRP A 288 2.99 0.56 0.21
N THR A 289 2.27 0.65 1.33
CA THR A 289 1.61 -0.50 1.95
C THR A 289 0.11 -0.60 1.64
N GLY A 290 -0.45 0.41 0.98
CA GLY A 290 -1.89 0.60 0.86
C GLY A 290 -2.54 0.88 2.22
N ALA A 291 -3.83 0.56 2.37
CA ALA A 291 -4.57 0.60 3.64
C ALA A 291 -5.53 -0.59 3.76
N GLY A 292 -5.73 -1.09 4.99
CA GLY A 292 -6.77 -2.10 5.27
C GLY A 292 -6.51 -3.53 4.78
N TYR A 293 -7.55 -4.15 4.22
CA TYR A 293 -7.63 -5.58 3.91
C TYR A 293 -7.51 -5.83 2.40
N GLN A 294 -6.96 -7.00 2.03
CA GLN A 294 -6.83 -7.45 0.63
C GLN A 294 -6.02 -6.53 -0.30
N THR A 295 -5.00 -5.85 0.24
CA THR A 295 -4.06 -5.02 -0.54
C THR A 295 -3.25 -5.80 -1.57
N THR A 296 -3.16 -7.12 -1.41
CA THR A 296 -2.54 -8.05 -2.38
C THR A 296 -3.45 -8.42 -3.55
N ARG A 297 -4.69 -7.92 -3.58
CA ARG A 297 -5.73 -8.27 -4.56
C ARG A 297 -6.49 -7.03 -5.07
N GLY A 298 -5.84 -5.86 -5.14
CA GLY A 298 -6.43 -4.67 -5.76
C GLY A 298 -7.13 -3.70 -4.81
N MET A 299 -7.33 -4.05 -3.54
CA MET A 299 -7.98 -3.18 -2.55
C MET A 299 -6.97 -2.25 -1.86
N GLY A 300 -7.46 -1.17 -1.25
CA GLY A 300 -6.64 -0.36 -0.36
C GLY A 300 -5.53 0.45 -1.00
N GLN A 301 -5.59 0.81 -2.29
CA GLN A 301 -4.62 1.74 -2.87
C GLN A 301 -4.91 3.16 -2.36
N VAL A 302 -3.91 3.82 -1.79
CA VAL A 302 -4.03 5.15 -1.19
C VAL A 302 -2.96 6.07 -1.74
N ARG A 303 -3.30 7.35 -1.93
CA ARG A 303 -2.36 8.42 -2.23
C ARG A 303 -2.53 9.54 -1.23
N ASN A 304 -1.43 10.06 -0.70
CA ASN A 304 -1.43 11.34 0.01
C ASN A 304 -1.41 12.47 -1.03
N ILE A 305 -2.36 13.40 -0.97
CA ILE A 305 -2.54 14.46 -1.98
C ILE A 305 -2.24 15.87 -1.45
N MET A 306 -1.65 16.00 -0.25
CA MET A 306 -1.17 17.28 0.29
C MET A 306 0.35 17.33 0.53
N THR A 307 1.07 16.32 0.05
CA THR A 307 2.54 16.28 -0.03
C THR A 307 3.03 16.69 -1.40
#